data_AF-A0A945CL03-F1
#
_entry.id   AF-A0A945CL03-F1
#
_cell.length_a   1.000
_cell.length_b   1.000
_cell.length_c   1.000
_cell.angle_alpha   90.00
_cell.angle_beta   90.00
_cell.angle_gamma   90.00
#
_symmetry.space_group_name_H-M   'P 1'
#
loop_
_entity.id
_entity.type
_entity.pdbx_description
1 polymer ?
#
loop_
_entity_poly.entity_id
_entity_poly.type
_entity_poly.pdbx_seq_one_letter_code
_entity_poly.pdbx_strand_id
1 'polypeptide(L)'
;MNQDISELLQAWEFDPEANVRKIRGDDGVEKMQVRVDQGAFQGILQVNLDGRPDGRRPHGMDYALDYFRSLLEQSGYEGEKREFSLDKEACQELFDEGSRVYGRYIFLLQLKDYDRVIRDTERNMELFRFVNTYGEEEEDRLNLEKWWPYILRIHAVAGAMKATEEEDFDGALAIVEEGREQIKNLSEVEAEEFFVELERSQQALDELTEELRSKKPLSQREILEQRLQEAIDSEEFERAAVIRDELKKLEESDPASSG
;
A
#
# COMPACT_ATOMS: atom_id res chain seq x y z
N MET A 1 29.94 -5.42 24.57
CA MET A 1 29.35 -4.54 23.55
C MET A 1 29.28 -3.15 24.16
N ASN A 2 29.80 -2.12 23.50
CA ASN A 2 29.61 -0.75 23.96
C ASN A 2 28.13 -0.40 23.80
N GLN A 3 27.48 0.09 24.85
CA GLN A 3 26.06 0.48 24.81
C GLN A 3 25.89 1.91 24.31
N ASP A 4 26.97 2.68 24.25
CA ASP A 4 26.98 4.03 23.70
C ASP A 4 26.82 3.97 22.17
N ILE A 5 25.72 4.53 21.68
CA ILE A 5 25.40 4.60 20.25
C ILE A 5 25.94 5.88 19.59
N SER A 6 26.71 6.72 20.29
CA SER A 6 27.20 8.00 19.76
C SER A 6 27.94 7.86 18.43
N GLU A 7 28.73 6.80 18.25
CA GLU A 7 29.42 6.53 16.99
C GLU A 7 28.44 6.28 15.83
N LEU A 8 27.36 5.53 16.07
CA LEU A 8 26.32 5.28 15.06
C LEU A 8 25.55 6.56 14.71
N LEU A 9 25.29 7.41 15.71
CA LEU A 9 24.57 8.68 15.54
C LEU A 9 25.42 9.72 14.80
N GLN A 10 26.73 9.74 15.01
CA GLN A 10 27.67 10.62 14.29
C GLN A 10 27.94 10.13 12.87
N ALA A 11 27.95 8.82 12.64
CA ALA A 11 28.12 8.23 11.31
C ALA A 11 26.92 8.45 10.39
N TRP A 12 25.75 8.81 10.94
CA TRP A 12 24.55 9.12 10.18
C TRP A 12 23.85 10.34 10.79
N GLU A 13 24.23 11.52 10.30
CA GLU A 13 23.58 12.78 10.68
C GLU A 13 22.10 12.76 10.30
N PHE A 14 21.28 13.44 11.09
CA PHE A 14 19.85 13.54 10.83
C PHE A 14 19.58 14.51 9.68
N ASP A 15 18.87 14.01 8.66
CA ASP A 15 18.33 14.78 7.55
C ASP A 15 16.84 14.42 7.42
N PRO A 16 15.90 15.37 7.60
CA PRO A 16 14.47 15.12 7.46
C PRO A 16 14.07 14.47 6.13
N GLU A 17 14.79 14.74 5.04
CA GLU A 17 14.49 14.22 3.70
C GLU A 17 15.17 12.85 3.45
N ALA A 18 16.18 12.50 4.25
CA ALA A 18 16.99 11.28 4.09
C ALA A 18 17.19 10.52 5.43
N ASN A 19 16.14 10.51 6.26
CA ASN A 19 16.15 9.88 7.58
C ASN A 19 15.81 8.38 7.56
N VAL A 20 15.62 7.76 6.39
CA VAL A 20 15.35 6.31 6.27
C VAL A 20 16.37 5.67 5.34
N ARG A 21 16.92 4.51 5.73
CA ARG A 21 17.85 3.74 4.89
C ARG A 21 17.67 2.24 5.01
N LYS A 22 18.04 1.51 3.96
CA LYS A 22 18.20 0.05 3.99
C LYS A 22 19.63 -0.32 4.38
N ILE A 23 19.78 -1.35 5.20
CA ILE A 23 21.06 -1.95 5.58
C ILE A 23 20.96 -3.48 5.52
N ARG A 24 22.12 -4.14 5.50
CA ARG A 24 22.20 -5.58 5.75
C ARG A 24 22.74 -5.79 7.16
N GLY A 25 22.01 -6.54 7.98
CA GLY A 25 22.44 -6.89 9.33
C GLY A 25 23.59 -7.92 9.31
N ASP A 26 24.25 -8.10 10.45
CA ASP A 26 25.30 -9.11 10.63
C ASP A 26 24.80 -10.55 10.42
N ASP A 27 23.48 -10.76 10.60
CA ASP A 27 22.75 -11.98 10.28
C ASP A 27 22.48 -12.18 8.78
N GLY A 28 22.92 -11.24 7.93
CA GLY A 28 22.69 -11.24 6.50
C GLY A 28 21.29 -10.80 6.08
N VAL A 29 20.40 -10.51 7.04
CA VAL A 29 19.00 -10.11 6.81
C VAL A 29 18.93 -8.64 6.43
N GLU A 30 18.09 -8.29 5.45
CA GLU A 30 17.84 -6.90 5.10
C GLU A 30 16.97 -6.20 6.14
N LYS A 31 17.40 -5.01 6.56
CA LYS A 31 16.75 -4.21 7.59
C LYS A 31 16.61 -2.78 7.12
N MET A 32 15.65 -2.09 7.68
CA MET A 32 15.49 -0.66 7.55
C MET A 32 15.87 0.01 8.86
N GLN A 33 16.55 1.14 8.74
CA GLN A 33 16.82 2.03 9.86
C GLN A 33 16.14 3.38 9.63
N VAL A 34 15.64 3.98 10.71
CA VAL A 34 15.04 5.32 10.72
C VAL A 34 15.79 6.18 11.71
N ARG A 35 16.37 7.28 11.24
CA ARG A 35 17.03 8.28 12.06
C ARG A 35 15.96 9.15 12.71
N VAL A 36 15.97 9.20 14.03
CA VAL A 36 15.07 10.01 14.83
C VAL A 36 15.83 11.18 15.43
N ASP A 37 15.34 12.38 15.20
CA ASP A 37 15.71 13.59 15.92
C ASP A 37 14.42 14.37 16.20
N GLN A 38 13.86 14.19 17.40
CA GLN A 38 12.61 14.81 17.82
C GLN A 38 12.79 15.41 19.22
N GLY A 39 12.99 16.73 19.26
CA GLY A 39 13.16 17.48 20.51
C GLY A 39 14.40 17.03 21.27
N ALA A 40 14.21 16.44 22.46
CA ALA A 40 15.31 15.95 23.30
C ALA A 40 15.76 14.52 22.95
N PHE A 41 15.11 13.86 22.00
CA PHE A 41 15.36 12.47 21.67
C PHE A 41 16.11 12.35 20.34
N GLN A 42 17.28 11.71 20.38
CA GLN A 42 18.05 11.31 19.21
C GLN A 42 18.25 9.80 19.23
N GLY A 43 18.02 9.15 18.08
CA GLY A 43 18.16 7.70 18.00
C GLY A 43 18.12 7.15 16.59
N ILE A 44 18.22 5.82 16.54
CA ILE A 44 18.03 5.02 15.33
C ILE A 44 17.02 3.91 15.69
N LEU A 45 15.89 3.89 15.00
CA LEU A 45 14.98 2.75 15.01
C LEU A 45 15.46 1.75 13.96
N GLN A 46 15.26 0.46 14.21
CA GLN A 46 15.61 -0.60 13.27
C GLN A 46 14.51 -1.64 13.20
N VAL A 47 14.15 -2.04 11.99
CA VAL A 47 13.12 -3.05 11.72
C VAL A 47 13.55 -3.97 10.58
N ASN A 48 13.12 -5.24 10.62
CA ASN A 48 13.35 -6.17 9.53
C ASN A 48 12.45 -5.86 8.33
N LEU A 49 12.98 -5.93 7.11
CA LEU A 49 12.20 -5.70 5.89
C LEU A 49 11.20 -6.83 5.59
N ASP A 50 11.53 -8.05 6.01
CA ASP A 50 10.77 -9.27 5.74
C ASP A 50 10.46 -10.02 7.05
N GLY A 51 9.38 -10.80 7.06
CA GLY A 51 8.85 -11.45 8.27
C GLY A 51 8.32 -10.44 9.30
N ARG A 52 8.33 -10.79 10.59
CA ARG A 52 7.90 -9.87 11.64
C ARG A 52 8.87 -8.68 11.77
N PRO A 53 8.39 -7.42 11.85
CA PRO A 53 9.27 -6.24 11.89
C PRO A 53 10.28 -6.21 13.05
N ASP A 54 9.96 -6.83 14.20
CA ASP A 54 10.86 -6.94 15.37
C ASP A 54 11.78 -8.17 15.34
N GLY A 55 11.70 -8.98 14.28
CA GLY A 55 12.50 -10.19 14.08
C GLY A 55 12.14 -11.36 15.01
N ARG A 56 11.07 -11.24 15.82
CA ARG A 56 10.62 -12.33 16.69
C ARG A 56 9.80 -13.36 15.91
N ARG A 57 9.71 -14.57 16.46
CA ARG A 57 8.90 -15.67 15.93
C ARG A 57 7.86 -16.12 16.95
N PRO A 58 6.73 -15.42 17.09
CA PRO A 58 5.70 -15.77 18.07
C PRO A 58 5.18 -17.18 17.79
N HIS A 59 5.02 -17.98 18.84
CA HIS A 59 4.57 -19.39 18.73
C HIS A 59 5.41 -20.25 17.77
N GLY A 60 6.67 -19.86 17.50
CA GLY A 60 7.55 -20.53 16.53
C GLY A 60 7.24 -20.23 15.06
N MET A 61 6.23 -19.41 14.78
CA MET A 61 5.82 -18.95 13.46
C MET A 61 6.39 -17.56 13.16
N ASP A 62 6.36 -17.15 11.90
CA ASP A 62 6.83 -15.81 11.52
C ASP A 62 5.86 -14.71 11.99
N TYR A 63 4.58 -15.04 12.15
CA TYR A 63 3.55 -14.13 12.63
C TYR A 63 2.56 -14.86 13.53
N ALA A 64 1.95 -14.13 14.47
CA ALA A 64 0.92 -14.63 15.37
C ALA A 64 -0.34 -15.04 14.57
N LEU A 65 -0.70 -14.28 13.53
CA LEU A 65 -1.81 -14.64 12.64
C LEU A 65 -1.67 -16.06 12.05
N ASP A 66 -0.46 -16.47 11.67
CA ASP A 66 -0.21 -17.81 11.11
C ASP A 66 -0.47 -18.91 12.15
N TYR A 67 -0.08 -18.66 13.40
CA TYR A 67 -0.36 -19.57 14.51
C TYR A 67 -1.87 -19.72 14.74
N PHE A 68 -2.61 -18.61 14.85
CA PHE A 68 -4.06 -18.69 15.10
C PHE A 68 -4.84 -19.31 13.92
N ARG A 69 -4.41 -19.08 12.67
CA ARG A 69 -4.95 -19.80 11.50
C ARG A 69 -4.71 -21.30 11.59
N SER A 70 -3.51 -21.71 12.01
CA SER A 70 -3.21 -23.14 12.18
C SER A 70 -4.06 -23.81 13.27
N LEU A 71 -4.40 -23.07 14.34
CA LEU A 71 -5.31 -23.54 15.38
C LEU A 71 -6.75 -23.67 14.86
N LEU A 72 -7.22 -22.69 14.08
CA LEU A 72 -8.53 -22.75 13.43
C LEU A 72 -8.63 -23.97 12.52
N GLU A 73 -7.62 -24.22 11.68
CA GLU A 73 -7.59 -25.40 10.80
C GLU A 73 -7.68 -26.69 11.62
N GLN A 74 -6.89 -26.84 12.68
CA GLN A 74 -6.90 -28.01 13.56
C GLN A 74 -8.27 -28.22 14.23
N SER A 75 -8.93 -27.13 14.67
CA SER A 75 -10.26 -27.19 15.29
C SER A 75 -11.35 -27.73 14.34
N GLY A 76 -11.18 -27.54 13.02
CA GLY A 76 -12.11 -28.05 12.01
C GLY A 76 -12.01 -29.55 11.75
N TYR A 77 -10.88 -30.19 12.07
CA TYR A 77 -10.64 -31.61 11.81
C TYR A 77 -11.14 -32.55 12.93
N GLU A 78 -11.31 -32.07 14.16
CA GLU A 78 -11.56 -32.94 15.32
C GLU A 78 -13.02 -33.38 15.52
N GLY A 79 -13.95 -33.04 14.61
CA GLY A 79 -15.32 -33.57 14.62
C GLY A 79 -16.22 -33.08 15.76
N GLU A 80 -15.65 -32.54 16.84
CA GLU A 80 -16.33 -31.67 17.80
C GLU A 80 -16.26 -30.23 17.27
N LYS A 81 -17.38 -29.70 16.78
CA LYS A 81 -17.53 -28.27 16.47
C LYS A 81 -17.39 -27.45 17.75
N ARG A 82 -16.16 -27.22 18.22
CA ARG A 82 -15.87 -26.04 19.03
C ARG A 82 -15.82 -24.87 18.06
N GLU A 83 -16.66 -23.88 18.30
CA GLU A 83 -16.61 -22.61 17.59
C GLU A 83 -15.27 -21.97 17.96
N PHE A 84 -14.35 -21.88 17.00
CA PHE A 84 -13.08 -21.21 17.21
C PHE A 84 -13.33 -19.74 17.51
N SER A 85 -12.79 -19.25 18.62
CA SER A 85 -12.86 -17.84 19.01
C SER A 85 -11.49 -17.35 19.49
N LEU A 86 -11.27 -16.05 19.32
CA LEU A 86 -10.12 -15.33 19.84
C LEU A 86 -10.55 -14.63 21.12
N ASP A 87 -9.88 -14.98 22.22
CA ASP A 87 -10.00 -14.26 23.48
C ASP A 87 -9.30 -12.89 23.39
N LYS A 88 -9.45 -12.10 24.45
CA LYS A 88 -8.91 -10.75 24.51
C LYS A 88 -7.39 -10.72 24.37
N GLU A 89 -6.69 -11.67 24.98
CA GLU A 89 -5.23 -11.79 24.90
C GLU A 89 -4.76 -12.11 23.46
N ALA A 90 -5.46 -13.00 22.75
CA ALA A 90 -5.19 -13.31 21.35
C ALA A 90 -5.46 -12.11 20.43
N CYS A 91 -6.59 -11.43 20.62
CA CYS A 91 -6.89 -10.19 19.90
C CYS A 91 -5.81 -9.13 20.12
N GLN A 92 -5.38 -8.92 21.37
CA GLN A 92 -4.32 -7.98 21.69
C GLN A 92 -2.99 -8.34 21.02
N GLU A 93 -2.61 -9.62 20.97
CA GLU A 93 -1.40 -10.07 20.27
C GLU A 93 -1.46 -9.73 18.76
N LEU A 94 -2.62 -9.90 18.14
CA LEU A 94 -2.85 -9.56 16.73
C LEU A 94 -2.86 -8.05 16.49
N PHE A 95 -3.46 -7.24 17.37
CA PHE A 95 -3.40 -5.78 17.29
C PHE A 95 -1.97 -5.24 17.37
N ASP A 96 -1.19 -5.82 18.28
CA ASP A 96 0.23 -5.55 18.45
C ASP A 96 1.03 -5.89 17.19
N GLU A 97 0.75 -7.02 16.56
CA GLU A 97 1.39 -7.43 15.31
C GLU A 97 1.02 -6.50 14.15
N GLY A 98 -0.27 -6.22 13.97
CA GLY A 98 -0.77 -5.32 12.93
C GLY A 98 -0.17 -3.91 13.06
N SER A 99 -0.01 -3.40 14.28
CA SER A 99 0.62 -2.10 14.56
C SER A 99 2.11 -2.07 14.18
N ARG A 100 2.84 -3.18 14.38
CA ARG A 100 4.25 -3.29 13.97
C ARG A 100 4.38 -3.29 12.44
N VAL A 101 3.53 -4.05 11.75
CA VAL A 101 3.51 -4.13 10.29
C VAL A 101 3.12 -2.76 9.70
N TYR A 102 2.14 -2.08 10.30
CA TYR A 102 1.78 -0.68 9.99
C TYR A 102 2.98 0.26 10.08
N GLY A 103 3.70 0.22 11.21
CA GLY A 103 4.89 1.06 11.39
C GLY A 103 5.95 0.80 10.32
N ARG A 104 6.08 -0.43 9.82
CA ARG A 104 7.03 -0.76 8.76
C ARG A 104 6.60 -0.20 7.40
N TYR A 105 5.38 -0.45 6.96
CA TYR A 105 5.00 -0.09 5.59
C TYR A 105 4.91 1.42 5.34
N ILE A 106 4.76 2.24 6.39
CA ILE A 106 4.85 3.71 6.26
C ILE A 106 6.21 4.13 5.72
N PHE A 107 7.29 3.60 6.31
CA PHE A 107 8.63 3.93 5.86
C PHE A 107 9.01 3.20 4.57
N LEU A 108 8.43 2.01 4.30
CA LEU A 108 8.59 1.35 3.00
C LEU A 108 8.00 2.19 1.87
N LEU A 109 6.87 2.87 2.10
CA LEU A 109 6.28 3.79 1.14
C LEU A 109 7.22 4.97 0.84
N GLN A 110 7.86 5.56 1.86
CA GLN A 110 8.89 6.59 1.70
C GLN A 110 10.10 6.08 0.91
N LEU A 111 10.50 4.83 1.13
CA LEU A 111 11.57 4.16 0.39
C LEU A 111 11.18 3.68 -1.01
N LYS A 112 9.91 3.87 -1.42
CA LYS A 112 9.34 3.37 -2.67
C LYS A 112 9.47 1.86 -2.85
N ASP A 113 9.49 1.11 -1.75
CA ASP A 113 9.48 -0.36 -1.78
C ASP A 113 8.03 -0.86 -1.89
N TYR A 114 7.41 -0.60 -3.03
CA TYR A 114 5.97 -0.80 -3.23
C TYR A 114 5.56 -2.26 -3.10
N ASP A 115 6.40 -3.21 -3.55
CA ASP A 115 6.15 -4.65 -3.37
C ASP A 115 5.95 -5.04 -1.90
N ARG A 116 6.83 -4.56 -1.02
CA ARG A 116 6.71 -4.85 0.41
C ARG A 116 5.56 -4.09 1.07
N VAL A 117 5.18 -2.89 0.58
CA VAL A 117 3.98 -2.17 1.05
C VAL A 117 2.72 -2.96 0.69
N ILE A 118 2.59 -3.45 -0.54
CA ILE A 118 1.46 -4.26 -1.00
C ILE A 118 1.35 -5.51 -0.12
N ARG A 119 2.43 -6.28 0.02
CA ARG A 119 2.46 -7.48 0.88
C ARG A 119 2.03 -7.19 2.32
N ASP A 120 2.55 -6.12 2.91
CA ASP A 120 2.29 -5.80 4.31
C ASP A 120 0.87 -5.28 4.54
N THR A 121 0.32 -4.51 3.60
CA THR A 121 -1.07 -4.07 3.65
C THR A 121 -2.04 -5.25 3.45
N GLU A 122 -1.78 -6.16 2.51
CA GLU A 122 -2.55 -7.40 2.35
C GLU A 122 -2.59 -8.21 3.64
N ARG A 123 -1.43 -8.38 4.28
CA ARG A 123 -1.34 -9.13 5.54
C ARG A 123 -2.13 -8.48 6.68
N ASN A 124 -2.10 -7.15 6.78
CA ASN A 124 -2.91 -6.45 7.77
C ASN A 124 -4.41 -6.51 7.44
N MET A 125 -4.81 -6.44 6.18
CA MET A 125 -6.22 -6.62 5.78
C MET A 125 -6.72 -8.02 6.11
N GLU A 126 -5.90 -9.04 5.88
CA GLU A 126 -6.14 -10.41 6.30
C GLU A 126 -6.31 -10.54 7.82
N LEU A 127 -5.47 -9.86 8.60
CA LEU A 127 -5.57 -9.80 10.06
C LEU A 127 -6.87 -9.14 10.50
N PHE A 128 -7.25 -8.02 9.88
CA PHE A 128 -8.48 -7.28 10.20
C PHE A 128 -9.70 -8.20 10.03
N ARG A 129 -9.79 -8.88 8.87
CA ARG A 129 -10.88 -9.84 8.61
C ARG A 129 -10.88 -11.01 9.57
N PHE A 130 -9.70 -11.51 9.93
CA PHE A 130 -9.58 -12.63 10.86
C PHE A 130 -10.08 -12.27 12.26
N VAL A 131 -9.67 -11.12 12.80
CA VAL A 131 -10.16 -10.65 14.11
C VAL A 131 -11.65 -10.33 14.06
N ASN A 132 -12.12 -9.65 13.00
CA ASN A 132 -13.55 -9.35 12.85
C ASN A 132 -14.42 -10.61 12.81
N THR A 133 -13.92 -11.71 12.23
CA THR A 133 -14.68 -12.96 12.12
C THR A 133 -14.67 -13.77 13.41
N TYR A 134 -13.53 -13.84 14.11
CA TYR A 134 -13.32 -14.80 15.20
C TYR A 134 -13.15 -14.17 16.58
N GLY A 135 -13.12 -12.84 16.70
CA GLY A 135 -13.10 -12.16 18.01
C GLY A 135 -14.32 -12.52 18.85
N GLU A 136 -14.10 -12.93 20.10
CA GLU A 136 -15.19 -13.29 21.02
C GLU A 136 -16.06 -12.06 21.35
N GLU A 137 -15.40 -10.95 21.70
CA GLU A 137 -16.04 -9.68 22.07
C GLU A 137 -16.27 -8.80 20.85
N GLU A 138 -17.43 -8.13 20.81
CA GLU A 138 -17.78 -7.22 19.72
C GLU A 138 -16.82 -6.02 19.62
N GLU A 139 -16.37 -5.51 20.75
CA GLU A 139 -15.39 -4.41 20.81
C GLU A 139 -14.11 -4.76 20.06
N ASP A 140 -13.58 -5.98 20.27
CA ASP A 140 -12.36 -6.44 19.59
C ASP A 140 -12.61 -6.66 18.09
N ARG A 141 -13.76 -7.23 17.71
CA ARG A 141 -14.14 -7.44 16.30
C ARG A 141 -14.22 -6.13 15.51
N LEU A 142 -14.64 -5.05 16.15
CA LEU A 142 -14.81 -3.73 15.52
C LEU A 142 -13.59 -2.83 15.66
N ASN A 143 -12.66 -3.16 16.56
CA ASN A 143 -11.52 -2.28 16.89
C ASN A 143 -10.69 -1.86 15.67
N LEU A 144 -10.50 -2.77 14.71
CA LEU A 144 -9.71 -2.54 13.50
C LEU A 144 -10.52 -2.03 12.30
N GLU A 145 -11.84 -2.22 12.30
CA GLU A 145 -12.69 -1.91 11.14
C GLU A 145 -12.66 -0.41 10.78
N LYS A 146 -12.46 0.46 11.78
CA LYS A 146 -12.31 1.92 11.57
C LYS A 146 -11.12 2.30 10.68
N TRP A 147 -10.15 1.40 10.47
CA TRP A 147 -8.94 1.66 9.68
C TRP A 147 -8.99 1.14 8.23
N TRP A 148 -10.11 0.53 7.80
CA TRP A 148 -10.27 0.06 6.41
C TRP A 148 -10.02 1.14 5.35
N PRO A 149 -10.53 2.38 5.48
CA PRO A 149 -10.28 3.41 4.46
C PRO A 149 -8.79 3.69 4.28
N TYR A 150 -8.05 3.81 5.40
CA TYR A 150 -6.62 4.06 5.38
C TYR A 150 -5.85 2.95 4.67
N ILE A 151 -6.05 1.69 5.08
CA ILE A 151 -5.23 0.58 4.57
C ILE A 151 -5.50 0.31 3.09
N LEU A 152 -6.75 0.42 2.65
CA LEU A 152 -7.13 0.31 1.24
C LEU A 152 -6.48 1.40 0.41
N ARG A 153 -6.46 2.65 0.90
CA ARG A 153 -5.74 3.72 0.22
C ARG A 153 -4.26 3.40 0.09
N ILE A 154 -3.58 3.05 1.18
CA ILE A 154 -2.13 2.80 1.12
C ILE A 154 -1.81 1.65 0.15
N HIS A 155 -2.63 0.60 0.15
CA HIS A 155 -2.52 -0.51 -0.80
C HIS A 155 -2.68 -0.03 -2.25
N ALA A 156 -3.75 0.70 -2.56
CA ALA A 156 -4.01 1.23 -3.90
C ALA A 156 -2.91 2.21 -4.38
N VAL A 157 -2.44 3.09 -3.49
CA VAL A 157 -1.33 4.02 -3.78
C VAL A 157 -0.07 3.22 -4.13
N ALA A 158 0.31 2.22 -3.34
CA ALA A 158 1.50 1.42 -3.63
C ALA A 158 1.37 0.64 -4.95
N GLY A 159 0.20 0.05 -5.22
CA GLY A 159 -0.08 -0.64 -6.48
C GLY A 159 0.01 0.30 -7.69
N ALA A 160 -0.60 1.48 -7.60
CA ALA A 160 -0.59 2.46 -8.68
C ALA A 160 0.82 3.03 -8.94
N MET A 161 1.59 3.31 -7.89
CA MET A 161 2.96 3.79 -8.03
C MET A 161 3.88 2.73 -8.63
N LYS A 162 3.72 1.46 -8.24
CA LYS A 162 4.43 0.34 -8.87
C LYS A 162 4.12 0.23 -10.36
N ALA A 163 2.83 0.24 -10.74
CA ALA A 163 2.43 0.20 -12.15
C ALA A 163 3.00 1.38 -12.94
N THR A 164 3.06 2.57 -12.31
CA THR A 164 3.67 3.76 -12.91
C THR A 164 5.18 3.61 -13.14
N GLU A 165 5.91 2.94 -12.24
CA GLU A 165 7.34 2.63 -12.45
C GLU A 165 7.57 1.67 -13.61
N GLU A 166 6.56 0.87 -13.97
CA GLU A 166 6.54 -0.02 -15.12
C GLU A 166 5.97 0.64 -16.40
N GLU A 167 5.76 1.97 -16.37
CA GLU A 167 5.14 2.79 -17.43
C GLU A 167 3.67 2.40 -17.76
N ASP A 168 3.02 1.60 -16.92
CA ASP A 168 1.62 1.20 -17.05
C ASP A 168 0.68 2.19 -16.34
N PHE A 169 0.48 3.36 -16.97
CA PHE A 169 -0.40 4.41 -16.45
C PHE A 169 -1.89 4.01 -16.44
N ASP A 170 -2.32 3.18 -17.41
CA ASP A 170 -3.70 2.71 -17.47
C ASP A 170 -4.00 1.71 -16.37
N GLY A 171 -3.08 0.77 -16.11
CA GLY A 171 -3.13 -0.11 -14.95
C GLY A 171 -3.07 0.67 -13.63
N ALA A 172 -2.21 1.69 -13.53
CA ALA A 172 -2.14 2.54 -12.34
C ALA A 172 -3.49 3.24 -12.06
N LEU A 173 -4.13 3.82 -13.08
CA LEU A 173 -5.44 4.47 -12.95
C LEU A 173 -6.54 3.46 -12.60
N ALA A 174 -6.50 2.26 -13.17
CA ALA A 174 -7.45 1.19 -12.83
C ALA A 174 -7.34 0.75 -11.37
N ILE A 175 -6.11 0.59 -10.84
CA ILE A 175 -5.86 0.24 -9.44
C ILE A 175 -6.40 1.33 -8.50
N VAL A 176 -6.18 2.61 -8.82
CA VAL A 176 -6.71 3.72 -8.01
C VAL A 176 -8.24 3.71 -8.01
N GLU A 177 -8.87 3.51 -9.16
CA GLU A 177 -10.33 3.46 -9.25
C GLU A 177 -10.91 2.27 -8.46
N GLU A 178 -10.31 1.08 -8.57
CA GLU A 178 -10.71 -0.07 -7.77
C GLU A 178 -10.61 0.23 -6.27
N GLY A 179 -9.50 0.84 -5.82
CA GLY A 179 -9.34 1.25 -4.43
C GLY A 179 -10.42 2.25 -3.98
N ARG A 180 -10.79 3.21 -4.83
CA ARG A 180 -11.87 4.17 -4.56
C ARG A 180 -13.23 3.48 -4.45
N GLU A 181 -13.54 2.54 -5.34
CA GLU A 181 -14.77 1.76 -5.29
C GLU A 181 -14.84 0.91 -4.02
N GLN A 182 -13.75 0.25 -3.63
CA GLN A 182 -13.68 -0.53 -2.40
C GLN A 182 -13.93 0.36 -1.17
N ILE A 183 -13.28 1.53 -1.09
CA ILE A 183 -13.47 2.50 0.01
C ILE A 183 -14.90 3.03 0.05
N LYS A 184 -15.49 3.35 -1.10
CA LYS A 184 -16.87 3.85 -1.19
C LYS A 184 -17.91 2.82 -0.74
N ASN A 185 -17.63 1.53 -0.95
CA ASN A 185 -18.51 0.42 -0.60
C ASN A 185 -18.28 -0.12 0.84
N LEU A 186 -17.42 0.52 1.64
CA LEU A 186 -17.24 0.15 3.03
C LEU A 186 -18.53 0.36 3.83
N SER A 187 -18.81 -0.56 4.75
CA SER A 187 -19.84 -0.34 5.76
C SER A 187 -19.34 0.72 6.75
N GLU A 188 -20.20 1.67 7.09
CA GLU A 188 -19.86 2.72 8.04
C GLU A 188 -19.60 2.15 9.43
N VAL A 189 -18.55 2.64 10.07
CA VAL A 189 -18.21 2.34 11.47
C VAL A 189 -18.38 3.63 12.26
N GLU A 190 -19.16 3.58 13.34
CA GLU A 190 -19.45 4.72 14.22
C GLU A 190 -18.21 5.10 15.07
N ALA A 191 -17.17 5.63 14.40
CA ALA A 191 -15.92 6.09 14.98
C ALA A 191 -15.45 7.34 14.23
N GLU A 192 -15.00 8.36 14.95
CA GLU A 192 -14.50 9.61 14.36
C GLU A 192 -13.32 9.33 13.41
N GLU A 193 -12.42 8.43 13.81
CA GLU A 193 -11.26 8.04 13.01
C GLU A 193 -11.65 7.42 11.67
N PHE A 194 -12.77 6.68 11.60
CA PHE A 194 -13.24 6.09 10.36
C PHE A 194 -13.64 7.18 9.36
N PHE A 195 -14.46 8.14 9.76
CA PHE A 195 -14.91 9.22 8.88
C PHE A 195 -13.77 10.13 8.44
N VAL A 196 -12.86 10.46 9.37
CA VAL A 196 -11.66 11.26 9.06
C VAL A 196 -10.78 10.55 8.03
N GLU A 197 -10.50 9.25 8.23
CA GLU A 197 -9.69 8.50 7.29
C GLU A 197 -10.43 8.19 5.99
N LEU A 198 -11.77 8.11 5.98
CA LEU A 198 -12.58 7.97 4.77
C LEU A 198 -12.43 9.20 3.86
N GLU A 199 -12.67 10.40 4.40
CA GLU A 199 -12.53 11.66 3.66
C GLU A 199 -11.11 11.85 3.15
N ARG A 200 -10.12 11.70 4.04
CA ARG A 200 -8.71 11.79 3.70
C ARG A 200 -8.33 10.80 2.62
N SER A 201 -8.88 9.59 2.67
CA SER A 201 -8.52 8.55 1.73
C SER A 201 -9.09 8.78 0.34
N GLN A 202 -10.32 9.26 0.26
CA GLN A 202 -10.93 9.67 -1.01
C GLN A 202 -10.17 10.84 -1.65
N GLN A 203 -9.89 11.89 -0.87
CA GLN A 203 -9.15 13.06 -1.37
C GLN A 203 -7.77 12.66 -1.94
N ALA A 204 -7.02 11.85 -1.20
CA ALA A 204 -5.68 11.45 -1.63
C ALA A 204 -5.70 10.59 -2.91
N LEU A 205 -6.72 9.76 -3.13
CA LEU A 205 -6.86 8.97 -4.37
C LEU A 205 -7.33 9.84 -5.55
N ASP A 206 -8.14 10.87 -5.29
CA ASP A 206 -8.52 11.85 -6.31
C ASP A 206 -7.29 12.64 -6.79
N GLU A 207 -6.49 13.15 -5.85
CA GLU A 207 -5.23 13.86 -6.14
C GLU A 207 -4.25 12.97 -6.92
N LEU A 208 -4.10 11.71 -6.52
CA LEU A 208 -3.26 10.75 -7.25
C LEU A 208 -3.77 10.49 -8.66
N THR A 209 -5.09 10.39 -8.86
CA THR A 209 -5.69 10.22 -10.18
C THR A 209 -5.35 11.38 -11.11
N GLU A 210 -5.45 12.61 -10.61
CA GLU A 210 -5.09 13.82 -11.37
C GLU A 210 -3.59 13.84 -11.70
N GLU A 211 -2.73 13.51 -10.74
CA GLU A 211 -1.29 13.42 -10.95
C GLU A 211 -0.93 12.39 -12.03
N LEU A 212 -1.50 11.18 -11.97
CA LEU A 212 -1.27 10.12 -12.95
C LEU A 212 -1.72 10.54 -14.35
N ARG A 213 -2.91 11.14 -14.48
CA ARG A 213 -3.40 11.66 -15.76
C ARG A 213 -2.50 12.75 -16.33
N SER A 214 -1.97 13.62 -15.48
CA SER A 214 -1.06 14.69 -15.91
C SER A 214 0.29 14.17 -16.42
N LYS A 215 0.75 13.03 -15.88
CA LYS A 215 2.03 12.40 -16.22
C LYS A 215 1.92 11.38 -17.34
N LYS A 216 0.72 10.84 -17.59
CA LYS A 216 0.47 9.87 -18.65
C LYS A 216 0.93 10.44 -20.00
N PRO A 217 1.89 9.81 -20.69
CA PRO A 217 2.27 10.21 -22.04
C PRO A 217 1.07 10.11 -22.98
N LEU A 218 0.90 11.12 -23.84
CA LEU A 218 -0.13 11.06 -24.88
C LEU A 218 0.12 9.85 -25.78
N SER A 219 -0.93 9.08 -26.04
CA SER A 219 -0.89 7.99 -27.01
C SER A 219 -0.58 8.54 -28.41
N GLN A 220 -0.09 7.67 -29.30
CA GLN A 220 0.17 8.07 -30.69
C GLN A 220 -1.08 8.65 -31.37
N ARG A 221 -2.26 8.12 -31.02
CA ARG A 221 -3.55 8.65 -31.47
C ARG A 221 -3.78 10.07 -30.96
N GLU A 222 -3.67 10.30 -29.67
CA GLU A 222 -3.89 11.63 -29.06
C GLU A 222 -2.89 12.67 -29.59
N ILE A 223 -1.64 12.28 -29.83
CA ILE A 223 -0.64 13.13 -30.48
C ILE A 223 -1.09 13.51 -31.90
N LEU A 224 -1.60 12.56 -32.68
CA LEU A 224 -2.09 12.82 -34.03
C LEU A 224 -3.37 13.67 -34.02
N GLU A 225 -4.29 13.44 -33.08
CA GLU A 225 -5.50 14.26 -32.92
C GLU A 225 -5.14 15.72 -32.54
N GLN A 226 -4.20 15.92 -31.61
CA GLN A 226 -3.72 17.26 -31.26
C GLN A 226 -3.06 17.96 -32.45
N ARG A 227 -2.17 17.24 -33.18
CA ARG A 227 -1.54 17.78 -34.39
C ARG A 227 -2.55 18.08 -35.50
N LEU A 228 -3.61 17.28 -35.61
CA LEU A 228 -4.69 17.51 -36.55
C LEU A 228 -5.40 18.82 -36.21
N GLN A 229 -5.74 19.03 -34.93
CA GLN A 229 -6.39 20.24 -34.47
C GLN A 229 -5.49 21.48 -34.71
N GLU A 230 -4.20 21.40 -34.38
CA GLU A 230 -3.23 22.46 -34.65
C GLU A 230 -3.12 22.80 -36.15
N ALA A 231 -3.14 21.78 -37.02
CA ALA A 231 -3.12 21.98 -38.47
C ALA A 231 -4.41 22.61 -38.99
N ILE A 232 -5.57 22.29 -38.41
CA ILE A 232 -6.85 22.92 -38.73
C ILE A 232 -6.85 24.39 -38.27
N ASP A 233 -6.42 24.66 -37.05
CA ASP A 233 -6.39 25.99 -36.46
C ASP A 233 -5.39 26.92 -37.19
N SER A 234 -4.35 26.34 -37.78
CA SER A 234 -3.34 27.04 -38.59
C SER A 234 -3.68 27.09 -40.09
N GLU A 235 -4.87 26.61 -40.49
CA GLU A 235 -5.33 26.52 -41.89
C GLU A 235 -4.40 25.69 -42.83
N GLU A 236 -3.59 24.80 -42.26
CA GLU A 236 -2.71 23.87 -42.98
C GLU A 236 -3.49 22.63 -43.46
N PHE A 237 -4.49 22.83 -44.32
CA PHE A 237 -5.45 21.78 -44.71
C PHE A 237 -4.82 20.56 -45.39
N GLU A 238 -3.72 20.73 -46.12
CA GLU A 238 -2.98 19.60 -46.72
C GLU A 238 -2.34 18.71 -45.64
N ARG A 239 -1.74 19.34 -44.62
CA ARG A 239 -1.17 18.64 -43.46
C ARG A 239 -2.25 17.96 -42.63
N ALA A 240 -3.39 18.63 -42.41
CA ALA A 240 -4.54 18.05 -41.73
C ALA A 240 -5.08 16.80 -42.46
N ALA A 241 -5.10 16.80 -43.80
CA ALA A 241 -5.52 15.63 -44.58
C ALA A 241 -4.57 14.44 -44.38
N VAL A 242 -3.26 14.66 -44.38
CA VAL A 242 -2.26 13.61 -44.12
C VAL A 242 -2.42 13.02 -42.72
N ILE A 243 -2.57 13.86 -41.70
CA ILE A 243 -2.73 13.41 -40.31
C ILE A 243 -4.02 12.62 -40.13
N ARG A 244 -5.12 13.02 -40.78
CA ARG A 244 -6.39 12.26 -40.76
C ARG A 244 -6.23 10.87 -41.39
N ASP A 245 -5.47 10.75 -42.47
CA ASP A 245 -5.19 9.46 -43.10
C ASP A 245 -4.29 8.58 -42.21
N GLU A 246 -3.34 9.18 -41.47
CA GLU A 246 -2.53 8.48 -40.46
C GLU A 246 -3.39 7.97 -39.29
N LEU A 247 -4.31 8.80 -38.76
CA LEU A 247 -5.27 8.41 -37.72
C LEU A 247 -6.13 7.23 -38.16
N LYS A 248 -6.64 7.28 -39.39
CA LYS A 248 -7.48 6.21 -39.94
C LYS A 248 -6.70 4.89 -40.08
N LYS A 249 -5.44 4.94 -40.50
CA LYS A 249 -4.57 3.74 -40.54
C LYS A 249 -4.29 3.19 -39.16
N LEU A 250 -4.15 4.07 -38.16
CA LEU A 250 -3.94 3.67 -36.77
C LEU A 250 -5.17 2.90 -36.25
N GLU A 251 -6.39 3.41 -36.49
CA GLU A 251 -7.66 2.75 -36.15
C GLU A 251 -7.83 1.40 -36.85
N GLU A 252 -7.42 1.28 -38.12
CA GLU A 252 -7.49 0.01 -38.88
C GLU A 252 -6.46 -1.03 -38.40
N SER A 253 -5.41 -0.60 -37.68
CA SER A 253 -4.33 -1.46 -37.18
C SER A 253 -4.50 -1.94 -35.74
N ASP A 254 -5.48 -1.40 -35.01
CA ASP A 254 -5.69 -1.69 -33.59
C ASP A 254 -6.75 -2.80 -33.41
N PRO A 255 -6.37 -4.05 -33.06
CA PRO A 255 -7.29 -5.19 -33.03
C PRO A 255 -8.30 -5.13 -31.89
N ALA A 256 -8.17 -4.17 -30.96
CA ALA A 256 -9.07 -3.98 -29.81
C ALA A 256 -10.29 -3.08 -30.11
N SER A 257 -10.35 -2.40 -31.26
CA SER A 257 -11.51 -1.56 -31.66
C SER A 257 -12.55 -2.32 -32.51
N SER A 258 -12.32 -3.62 -32.74
CA SER A 258 -13.22 -4.54 -33.46
C SER A 258 -13.91 -5.50 -32.49
N GLY A 259 -14.70 -4.99 -31.54
CA GLY A 259 -15.44 -5.81 -30.58
C GLY A 259 -16.37 -5.02 -29.68
#